data_AF-A0A9E6S1E4-F1
#
_entry.id   AF-A0A9E6S1E4-F1
#
_cell.length_a   1.000
_cell.length_b   1.000
_cell.length_c   1.000
_cell.angle_alpha   90.00
_cell.angle_beta   90.00
_cell.angle_gamma   90.00
#
_symmetry.space_group_name_H-M   'P 1'
#
loop_
_entity.id
_entity.type
_entity.pdbx_description
1 polymer ?
#
loop_
_entity_poly.entity_id
_entity_poly.type
_entity_poly.pdbx_seq_one_letter_code
_entity_poly.pdbx_strand_id
1 'polypeptide(L)'
;MKKILTCLLCLMVLQQSSATIRRVGFIATVQAVNGFDYTTFQAAHDASITGDTVQLYPSTSGTVSFSGTITKRLVIQGPGYFYNVFHLTGAEVGNTSLQNLAGVISSCNFTINLGSAGTTVMGLQNVTVNVTNRIEALNDITITRCRNVVINWDNSGILNNWSVSSCYGLSITQTGFSAQFTSDRTVDNLTISNCFVNGAINLNTSPTGSYLNNRFTNCVFASGHNLVLANAFFTIQNCIYEGQTMSGTNNTTFIRNLTTSTATSNIITNTGSNSGNIFSVALANVFVAYPNMTTTNGVNNFSLDARLQLRPQGTPVNPAIGAGQVVGGTTSIDCGMFGGSAPYTLSGVPSIPIFYQLGASSAVTVGNTYTVTFSVRNNN
;
A
#
# COMPACT_ATOMS: atom_id res chain seq x y z
N MET A 1 4.79 -49.69 -23.29
CA MET A 1 5.65 -49.23 -22.18
C MET A 1 5.86 -47.72 -22.14
N LYS A 2 6.29 -47.04 -23.23
CA LYS A 2 6.51 -45.58 -23.22
C LYS A 2 5.31 -44.73 -22.80
N LYS A 3 4.09 -45.04 -23.26
CA LYS A 3 2.86 -44.30 -22.90
C LYS A 3 2.45 -44.43 -21.42
N ILE A 4 2.75 -45.57 -20.78
CA ILE A 4 2.49 -45.80 -19.36
C ILE A 4 3.48 -45.02 -18.50
N LEU A 5 4.75 -44.96 -18.93
CA LEU A 5 5.79 -44.19 -18.25
C LEU A 5 5.50 -42.68 -18.31
N THR A 6 5.04 -42.14 -19.44
CA THR A 6 4.63 -40.73 -19.57
C THR A 6 3.42 -40.41 -18.69
N CYS A 7 2.45 -41.32 -18.59
CA CYS A 7 1.28 -41.12 -17.73
C CYS A 7 1.65 -41.15 -16.23
N LEU A 8 2.57 -42.05 -15.82
CA LEU A 8 3.12 -42.06 -14.46
C LEU A 8 3.93 -40.79 -14.16
N LEU A 9 4.70 -40.28 -15.11
CA LEU A 9 5.45 -39.03 -14.96
C LEU A 9 4.53 -37.83 -14.77
N CYS A 10 3.41 -37.75 -15.53
CA CYS A 10 2.42 -36.69 -15.37
C CYS A 10 1.65 -36.78 -14.03
N LEU A 11 1.39 -37.98 -13.51
CA LEU A 11 0.73 -38.18 -12.21
C LEU A 11 1.63 -37.80 -11.02
N MET A 12 2.96 -37.90 -11.15
CA MET A 12 3.91 -37.42 -10.13
C MET A 12 4.06 -35.89 -10.09
N VAL A 13 3.58 -35.17 -11.10
CA VAL A 13 3.64 -33.69 -11.17
C VAL A 13 2.40 -33.04 -10.53
N LEU A 14 1.41 -33.82 -10.08
CA LEU A 14 0.22 -33.34 -9.39
C LEU A 14 0.42 -33.18 -7.87
N GLN A 15 1.57 -32.65 -7.44
CA GLN A 15 1.66 -32.16 -6.05
C GLN A 15 0.72 -30.97 -5.91
N GLN A 16 -0.37 -31.16 -5.18
CA GLN A 16 -1.25 -30.07 -4.79
C GLN A 16 -0.45 -29.15 -3.87
N SER A 17 0.05 -28.01 -4.39
CA SER A 17 0.54 -26.95 -3.52
C SER A 17 -0.67 -26.32 -2.82
N SER A 18 -1.02 -26.78 -1.63
CA SER A 18 -1.96 -26.08 -0.79
C SER A 18 -1.25 -24.90 -0.13
N ALA A 19 -1.62 -23.68 -0.48
CA ALA A 19 -1.19 -22.51 0.27
C ALA A 19 -1.76 -22.60 1.69
N THR A 20 -0.90 -22.54 2.70
CA THR A 20 -1.28 -22.59 4.11
C THR A 20 -1.36 -21.17 4.69
N ILE A 21 -2.27 -20.94 5.63
CA ILE A 21 -2.33 -19.71 6.42
C ILE A 21 -1.66 -19.95 7.77
N ARG A 22 -0.61 -19.19 8.07
CA ARG A 22 0.05 -19.18 9.37
C ARG A 22 -0.31 -17.91 10.11
N ARG A 23 -0.69 -18.03 11.38
CA ARG A 23 -1.11 -16.91 12.23
C ARG A 23 0.04 -16.52 13.14
N VAL A 24 0.35 -15.24 13.20
CA VAL A 24 1.45 -14.71 14.02
C VAL A 24 0.91 -13.70 15.01
N GLY A 25 1.26 -13.87 16.29
CA GLY A 25 0.74 -13.03 17.37
C GLY A 25 -0.73 -13.31 17.70
N PHE A 26 -1.29 -14.40 17.18
CA PHE A 26 -2.64 -14.83 17.53
C PHE A 26 -2.66 -15.37 18.96
N ILE A 27 -3.25 -14.60 19.88
CA ILE A 27 -3.44 -15.01 21.28
C ILE A 27 -4.88 -15.50 21.40
N ALA A 28 -5.09 -16.79 21.16
CA ALA A 28 -6.36 -17.44 21.47
C ALA A 28 -6.47 -17.71 22.98
N THR A 29 -7.71 -17.72 23.49
CA THR A 29 -8.04 -18.30 24.80
C THR A 29 -7.99 -19.83 24.80
N VAL A 30 -7.92 -20.43 23.61
CA VAL A 30 -7.68 -21.86 23.38
C VAL A 30 -6.21 -22.14 23.07
N GLN A 31 -5.78 -23.38 23.32
CA GLN A 31 -4.42 -23.84 23.07
C GLN A 31 -3.98 -23.54 21.63
N ALA A 32 -2.78 -22.99 21.47
CA ALA A 32 -2.17 -22.74 20.18
C ALA A 32 -2.08 -24.02 19.34
N VAL A 33 -2.42 -23.93 18.06
CA VAL A 33 -2.38 -25.05 17.13
C VAL A 33 -0.98 -25.16 16.54
N ASN A 34 -0.29 -26.25 16.87
CA ASN A 34 1.06 -26.52 16.38
C ASN A 34 1.09 -26.55 14.84
N GLY A 35 2.07 -25.88 14.25
CA GLY A 35 2.24 -25.75 12.80
C GLY A 35 1.43 -24.63 12.14
N PHE A 36 0.52 -23.98 12.88
CA PHE A 36 -0.30 -22.86 12.38
C PHE A 36 -0.08 -21.57 13.16
N ASP A 37 0.11 -21.67 14.48
CA ASP A 37 0.26 -20.53 15.37
C ASP A 37 1.71 -20.28 15.75
N TYR A 38 2.16 -19.05 15.54
CA TYR A 38 3.53 -18.62 15.79
C TYR A 38 3.56 -17.34 16.62
N THR A 39 4.60 -17.21 17.44
CA THR A 39 4.83 -15.99 18.24
C THR A 39 5.58 -14.92 17.45
N THR A 40 6.44 -15.32 16.52
CA THR A 40 7.26 -14.41 15.72
C THR A 40 7.05 -14.61 14.23
N PHE A 41 7.23 -13.52 13.47
CA PHE A 41 7.15 -13.58 12.02
C PHE A 41 8.22 -14.50 11.42
N GLN A 42 9.47 -14.43 11.91
CA GLN A 42 10.55 -15.27 11.41
C GLN A 42 10.25 -16.76 11.57
N ALA A 43 9.70 -17.20 12.70
CA ALA A 43 9.35 -18.61 12.90
C ALA A 43 8.24 -19.08 11.93
N ALA A 44 7.24 -18.22 11.67
CA ALA A 44 6.21 -18.52 10.68
C ALA A 44 6.78 -18.55 9.26
N HIS A 45 7.67 -17.62 8.92
CA HIS A 45 8.39 -17.61 7.64
C HIS A 45 9.20 -18.90 7.45
N ASP A 46 9.96 -19.33 8.46
CA ASP A 46 10.84 -20.49 8.36
C ASP A 46 10.04 -21.78 8.13
N ALA A 47 8.88 -21.89 8.77
CA ALA A 47 7.95 -22.99 8.55
C ALA A 47 7.16 -22.91 7.23
N SER A 48 7.09 -21.74 6.61
CA SER A 48 6.33 -21.51 5.38
C SER A 48 7.00 -22.10 4.14
N ILE A 49 6.18 -22.46 3.16
CA ILE A 49 6.62 -22.75 1.78
C ILE A 49 6.24 -21.60 0.83
N THR A 50 6.81 -21.59 -0.37
CA THR A 50 6.53 -20.60 -1.41
C THR A 50 5.03 -20.54 -1.73
N GLY A 51 4.42 -19.38 -1.55
CA GLY A 51 2.99 -19.13 -1.78
C GLY A 51 2.11 -19.18 -0.52
N ASP A 52 2.67 -19.54 0.65
CA ASP A 52 1.93 -19.49 1.91
C ASP A 52 1.54 -18.04 2.29
N THR A 53 0.50 -17.93 3.11
CA THR A 53 0.06 -16.67 3.71
C THR A 53 0.48 -16.62 5.18
N VAL A 54 1.08 -15.50 5.59
CA VAL A 54 1.40 -15.18 6.98
C VAL A 54 0.50 -14.03 7.44
N GLN A 55 -0.47 -14.35 8.30
CA GLN A 55 -1.44 -13.40 8.85
C GLN A 55 -0.97 -12.87 10.20
N LEU A 56 -0.84 -11.55 10.32
CA LEU A 56 -0.35 -10.86 11.51
C LEU A 56 -1.51 -10.34 12.35
N TYR A 57 -1.49 -10.66 13.64
CA TYR A 57 -2.53 -10.26 14.59
C TYR A 57 -2.03 -9.13 15.51
N PRO A 58 -2.88 -8.12 15.78
CA PRO A 58 -2.60 -7.09 16.76
C PRO A 58 -2.70 -7.63 18.19
N SER A 59 -2.19 -6.87 19.16
CA SER A 59 -2.35 -7.15 20.59
C SER A 59 -3.08 -6.03 21.31
N THR A 60 -3.94 -6.38 22.27
CA THR A 60 -4.59 -5.45 23.21
C THR A 60 -3.80 -5.29 24.51
N SER A 61 -2.86 -6.20 24.80
CA SER A 61 -2.10 -6.26 26.05
C SER A 61 -0.74 -5.57 25.99
N GLY A 62 -0.50 -4.75 24.97
CA GLY A 62 0.77 -4.04 24.76
C GLY A 62 1.06 -3.77 23.29
N THR A 63 2.28 -3.35 23.00
CA THR A 63 2.78 -3.13 21.65
C THR A 63 3.32 -4.45 21.08
N VAL A 64 2.82 -4.88 19.92
CA VAL A 64 3.41 -5.98 19.15
C VAL A 64 4.11 -5.43 17.92
N SER A 65 5.29 -5.96 17.62
CA SER A 65 6.03 -5.64 16.40
C SER A 65 6.48 -6.91 15.72
N PHE A 66 6.51 -6.88 14.39
CA PHE A 66 6.90 -8.03 13.58
C PHE A 66 8.13 -7.67 12.75
N SER A 67 9.11 -8.55 12.73
CA SER A 67 10.28 -8.39 11.87
C SER A 67 10.81 -9.74 11.39
N GLY A 68 11.52 -9.69 10.27
CA GLY A 68 12.22 -10.86 9.75
C GLY A 68 12.70 -10.66 8.31
N THR A 69 13.46 -11.64 7.84
CA THR A 69 13.99 -11.69 6.48
C THR A 69 13.15 -12.63 5.64
N ILE A 70 12.65 -12.14 4.52
CA ILE A 70 11.82 -12.86 3.58
C ILE A 70 12.73 -13.43 2.49
N THR A 71 12.84 -14.76 2.43
CA THR A 71 13.66 -15.50 1.47
C THR A 71 12.85 -16.43 0.57
N LYS A 72 11.52 -16.32 0.60
CA LYS A 72 10.58 -17.09 -0.22
C LYS A 72 9.36 -16.22 -0.56
N ARG A 73 8.69 -16.51 -1.68
CA ARG A 73 7.44 -15.82 -2.05
C ARG A 73 6.37 -16.06 -0.99
N LEU A 74 5.87 -15.00 -0.36
CA LEU A 74 4.78 -15.09 0.63
C LEU A 74 3.69 -14.06 0.36
N VAL A 75 2.51 -14.29 0.95
CA VAL A 75 1.50 -13.25 1.16
C VAL A 75 1.54 -12.88 2.64
N ILE A 76 1.93 -11.65 2.96
CA ILE A 76 1.99 -11.14 4.32
C ILE A 76 0.81 -10.20 4.51
N GLN A 77 -0.07 -10.53 5.46
CA GLN A 77 -1.35 -9.88 5.58
C GLN A 77 -1.61 -9.40 7.01
N GLY A 78 -2.00 -8.14 7.15
CA GLY A 78 -2.49 -7.56 8.39
C GLY A 78 -4.00 -7.30 8.39
N PRO A 79 -4.52 -6.68 9.45
CA PRO A 79 -5.95 -6.41 9.61
C PRO A 79 -6.43 -5.09 8.98
N GLY A 80 -5.54 -4.26 8.45
CA GLY A 80 -5.80 -2.88 8.03
C GLY A 80 -5.38 -1.85 9.09
N TYR A 81 -5.91 -0.64 9.01
CA TYR A 81 -5.64 0.49 9.92
C TYR A 81 -6.85 1.43 10.03
N PHE A 82 -6.82 2.45 10.90
CA PHE A 82 -7.92 3.42 11.08
C PHE A 82 -9.33 2.83 11.35
N TYR A 83 -9.50 1.57 11.76
CA TYR A 83 -10.83 0.98 11.96
C TYR A 83 -11.21 0.80 13.45
N ASN A 84 -10.25 0.97 14.36
CA ASN A 84 -10.44 0.86 15.82
C ASN A 84 -9.72 2.00 16.54
N VAL A 85 -10.02 2.19 17.82
CA VAL A 85 -9.42 3.25 18.66
C VAL A 85 -7.94 3.03 19.01
N PHE A 86 -7.44 1.80 18.90
CA PHE A 86 -6.04 1.46 19.23
C PHE A 86 -5.04 2.00 18.19
N HIS A 87 -5.52 2.38 17.01
CA HIS A 87 -4.71 2.93 15.91
C HIS A 87 -4.71 4.45 15.84
N LEU A 88 -5.45 5.10 16.74
CA LEU A 88 -5.74 6.52 16.72
C LEU A 88 -4.86 7.25 17.72
N THR A 89 -4.25 8.35 17.28
CA THR A 89 -3.51 9.27 18.16
C THR A 89 -4.25 10.58 18.34
N GLY A 90 -4.37 11.04 19.58
CA GLY A 90 -5.03 12.30 19.90
C GLY A 90 -6.49 12.36 19.43
N ALA A 91 -6.77 13.26 18.49
CA ALA A 91 -8.12 13.52 17.99
C ALA A 91 -8.52 12.68 16.76
N GLU A 92 -7.68 11.75 16.29
CA GLU A 92 -8.01 10.89 15.14
C GLU A 92 -9.31 10.09 15.39
N VAL A 93 -10.11 9.89 14.34
CA VAL A 93 -11.33 9.07 14.38
C VAL A 93 -11.20 7.89 13.42
N GLY A 94 -11.73 6.74 13.82
CA GLY A 94 -11.68 5.52 13.03
C GLY A 94 -12.91 5.37 12.11
N ASN A 95 -12.71 4.72 10.98
CA ASN A 95 -13.74 4.20 10.09
C ASN A 95 -14.40 2.97 10.75
N THR A 96 -15.39 3.22 11.63
CA THR A 96 -16.10 2.15 12.34
C THR A 96 -16.81 1.20 11.37
N SER A 97 -17.05 -0.04 11.79
CA SER A 97 -17.73 -1.08 10.99
C SER A 97 -16.97 -1.59 9.76
N LEU A 98 -15.71 -1.20 9.57
CA LEU A 98 -14.86 -1.77 8.52
C LEU A 98 -14.15 -3.05 8.97
N GLN A 99 -13.86 -3.22 10.26
CA GLN A 99 -13.17 -4.39 10.82
C GLN A 99 -13.44 -4.44 12.33
N ASN A 100 -13.52 -5.63 12.92
CA ASN A 100 -13.73 -5.81 14.36
C ASN A 100 -12.61 -6.63 15.01
N LEU A 101 -11.41 -6.07 15.02
CA LEU A 101 -10.23 -6.67 15.67
C LEU A 101 -9.60 -5.66 16.63
N ALA A 102 -9.62 -5.94 17.92
CA ALA A 102 -9.03 -5.04 18.92
C ALA A 102 -7.50 -5.13 18.92
N GLY A 103 -6.84 -4.04 19.32
CA GLY A 103 -5.39 -3.96 19.46
C GLY A 103 -4.68 -3.23 18.33
N VAL A 104 -3.35 -3.14 18.44
CA VAL A 104 -2.45 -2.44 17.52
C VAL A 104 -1.24 -3.29 17.13
N ILE A 105 -0.85 -3.25 15.86
CA ILE A 105 0.51 -3.64 15.41
C ILE A 105 1.37 -2.38 15.37
N SER A 106 2.38 -2.27 16.25
CA SER A 106 3.15 -1.04 16.39
C SER A 106 4.16 -0.83 15.27
N SER A 107 4.79 -1.89 14.77
CA SER A 107 5.68 -1.81 13.60
C SER A 107 5.84 -3.14 12.88
N CYS A 108 6.10 -3.07 11.58
CA CYS A 108 6.43 -4.20 10.73
C CYS A 108 7.73 -3.90 9.97
N ASN A 109 8.81 -4.59 10.28
CA ASN A 109 10.13 -4.35 9.68
C ASN A 109 10.60 -5.59 8.91
N PHE A 110 10.43 -5.58 7.59
CA PHE A 110 10.75 -6.71 6.73
C PHE A 110 11.99 -6.44 5.90
N THR A 111 12.85 -7.45 5.79
CA THR A 111 13.98 -7.44 4.87
C THR A 111 13.67 -8.36 3.69
N ILE A 112 13.55 -7.79 2.49
CA ILE A 112 13.34 -8.51 1.24
C ILE A 112 14.71 -8.99 0.75
N ASN A 113 14.86 -10.30 0.60
CA ASN A 113 16.11 -10.96 0.24
C ASN A 113 15.87 -12.03 -0.85
N LEU A 114 16.95 -12.64 -1.35
CA LEU A 114 16.95 -13.66 -2.40
C LEU A 114 15.85 -14.71 -2.15
N GLY A 115 15.01 -14.93 -3.18
CA GLY A 115 13.90 -15.88 -3.16
C GLY A 115 12.53 -15.27 -2.82
N SER A 116 12.49 -13.99 -2.41
CA SER A 116 11.25 -13.27 -2.09
C SER A 116 10.41 -12.81 -3.30
N ALA A 117 10.88 -13.02 -4.54
CA ALA A 117 10.18 -12.56 -5.74
C ALA A 117 8.70 -12.98 -5.76
N GLY A 118 7.81 -12.06 -6.12
CA GLY A 118 6.36 -12.26 -6.09
C GLY A 118 5.71 -12.07 -4.72
N THR A 119 6.45 -11.65 -3.68
CA THR A 119 5.88 -11.44 -2.34
C THR A 119 4.91 -10.27 -2.35
N THR A 120 3.80 -10.44 -1.63
CA THR A 120 2.82 -9.38 -1.39
C THR A 120 2.77 -9.03 0.09
N VAL A 121 2.84 -7.74 0.42
CA VAL A 121 2.65 -7.20 1.77
C VAL A 121 1.40 -6.33 1.77
N MET A 122 0.41 -6.66 2.60
CA MET A 122 -0.86 -5.94 2.60
C MET A 122 -1.52 -5.73 3.96
N GLY A 123 -2.31 -4.66 4.09
CA GLY A 123 -3.17 -4.45 5.26
C GLY A 123 -2.41 -4.19 6.56
N LEU A 124 -1.20 -3.65 6.49
CA LEU A 124 -0.35 -3.43 7.66
C LEU A 124 -0.14 -1.94 7.91
N GLN A 125 0.24 -1.58 9.14
CA GLN A 125 0.61 -0.22 9.51
C GLN A 125 2.07 -0.17 9.98
N ASN A 126 2.70 1.00 9.80
CA ASN A 126 4.09 1.26 10.15
C ASN A 126 5.03 0.22 9.53
N VAL A 127 4.91 0.09 8.20
CA VAL A 127 5.62 -0.92 7.40
C VAL A 127 6.93 -0.35 6.90
N THR A 128 8.04 -0.90 7.36
CA THR A 128 9.36 -0.66 6.79
C THR A 128 9.76 -1.88 5.97
N VAL A 129 10.05 -1.67 4.68
CA VAL A 129 10.61 -2.68 3.79
C VAL A 129 12.03 -2.29 3.45
N ASN A 130 12.99 -3.07 3.93
CA ASN A 130 14.39 -2.94 3.58
C ASN A 130 14.73 -3.96 2.49
N VAL A 131 15.57 -3.57 1.55
CA VAL A 131 16.13 -4.49 0.56
C VAL A 131 17.61 -4.67 0.86
N THR A 132 18.08 -5.93 0.89
CA THR A 132 19.49 -6.29 1.09
C THR A 132 19.89 -7.38 0.09
N ASN A 133 21.06 -7.24 -0.56
CA ASN A 133 21.66 -8.18 -1.52
C ASN A 133 20.92 -8.34 -2.85
N ARG A 134 21.55 -7.95 -3.95
CA ARG A 134 20.91 -7.85 -5.28
C ARG A 134 21.70 -8.49 -6.41
N ILE A 135 21.67 -9.81 -6.44
CA ILE A 135 21.96 -10.57 -7.66
C ILE A 135 20.60 -11.12 -8.14
N GLU A 136 19.99 -10.43 -9.10
CA GLU A 136 18.86 -10.84 -9.96
C GLU A 136 17.62 -11.57 -9.35
N ALA A 137 17.24 -11.35 -8.08
CA ALA A 137 16.17 -12.15 -7.47
C ALA A 137 15.08 -11.41 -6.68
N LEU A 138 14.94 -10.09 -6.82
CA LEU A 138 14.03 -9.26 -6.00
C LEU A 138 12.96 -8.53 -6.82
N ASN A 139 12.34 -9.24 -7.77
CA ASN A 139 11.34 -8.69 -8.67
C ASN A 139 9.91 -9.02 -8.20
N ASP A 140 8.93 -8.35 -8.79
CA ASP A 140 7.50 -8.68 -8.62
C ASP A 140 6.99 -8.49 -7.17
N ILE A 141 7.54 -7.52 -6.45
CA ILE A 141 7.12 -7.22 -5.07
C ILE A 141 5.91 -6.29 -5.08
N THR A 142 4.86 -6.67 -4.35
CA THR A 142 3.66 -5.86 -4.18
C THR A 142 3.52 -5.40 -2.73
N ILE A 143 3.32 -4.10 -2.53
CA ILE A 143 2.96 -3.51 -1.24
C ILE A 143 1.63 -2.79 -1.44
N THR A 144 0.57 -3.22 -0.77
CA THR A 144 -0.76 -2.66 -1.01
C THR A 144 -1.58 -2.48 0.24
N ARG A 145 -2.44 -1.46 0.29
CA ARG A 145 -3.36 -1.24 1.42
C ARG A 145 -2.61 -1.16 2.77
N CYS A 146 -1.45 -0.50 2.79
CA CYS A 146 -0.64 -0.33 4.00
C CYS A 146 -0.59 1.15 4.46
N ARG A 147 -0.32 1.38 5.75
CA ARG A 147 -0.16 2.72 6.34
C ARG A 147 1.29 2.95 6.78
N ASN A 148 1.76 4.19 6.64
CA ASN A 148 3.11 4.65 7.03
C ASN A 148 4.17 3.72 6.45
N VAL A 149 4.17 3.62 5.11
CA VAL A 149 5.03 2.71 4.37
C VAL A 149 6.34 3.41 4.09
N VAL A 150 7.44 2.82 4.55
CA VAL A 150 8.81 3.25 4.28
C VAL A 150 9.50 2.16 3.47
N ILE A 151 9.90 2.46 2.25
CA ILE A 151 10.66 1.53 1.42
C ILE A 151 12.11 2.03 1.34
N ASN A 152 13.02 1.23 1.85
CA ASN A 152 14.46 1.49 1.84
C ASN A 152 15.13 0.58 0.83
N TRP A 153 15.51 1.16 -0.29
CA TRP A 153 16.28 0.49 -1.32
C TRP A 153 17.76 0.77 -1.10
N ASP A 154 18.52 -0.29 -0.83
CA ASP A 154 19.98 -0.26 -0.95
C ASP A 154 20.40 -0.02 -2.42
N ASN A 155 21.57 0.53 -2.67
CA ASN A 155 21.92 1.10 -3.98
C ASN A 155 22.59 0.12 -4.95
N SER A 156 22.19 -1.16 -4.93
CA SER A 156 23.04 -2.25 -5.42
C SER A 156 22.39 -3.17 -6.49
N GLY A 157 21.52 -2.70 -7.40
CA GLY A 157 21.04 -3.57 -8.50
C GLY A 157 19.70 -3.17 -9.11
N ILE A 158 19.14 -4.04 -9.95
CA ILE A 158 17.87 -3.85 -10.68
C ILE A 158 16.67 -4.18 -9.78
N LEU A 159 15.75 -3.24 -9.64
CA LEU A 159 14.45 -3.42 -9.01
C LEU A 159 13.38 -3.40 -10.09
N ASN A 160 12.84 -4.56 -10.46
CA ASN A 160 11.89 -4.67 -11.56
C ASN A 160 10.50 -5.10 -11.07
N ASN A 161 9.47 -4.50 -11.67
CA ASN A 161 8.05 -4.84 -11.48
C ASN A 161 7.59 -4.71 -10.01
N TRP A 162 8.00 -3.64 -9.35
CA TRP A 162 7.48 -3.30 -8.02
C TRP A 162 6.15 -2.56 -8.14
N SER A 163 5.17 -2.94 -7.33
CA SER A 163 3.87 -2.29 -7.26
C SER A 163 3.60 -1.80 -5.84
N VAL A 164 3.36 -0.51 -5.68
CA VAL A 164 2.91 0.10 -4.42
C VAL A 164 1.55 0.75 -4.65
N SER A 165 0.51 0.20 -4.04
CA SER A 165 -0.87 0.61 -4.34
C SER A 165 -1.75 0.83 -3.11
N SER A 166 -2.66 1.80 -3.16
CA SER A 166 -3.64 2.02 -2.09
C SER A 166 -3.02 2.18 -0.69
N CYS A 167 -1.82 2.75 -0.62
CA CYS A 167 -1.09 2.96 0.64
C CYS A 167 -1.29 4.39 1.16
N TYR A 168 -1.38 4.54 2.48
CA TYR A 168 -1.49 5.83 3.15
C TYR A 168 -0.19 6.20 3.85
N GLY A 169 0.43 7.31 3.48
CA GLY A 169 1.69 7.76 4.08
C GLY A 169 2.91 7.02 3.53
N LEU A 170 3.06 7.02 2.21
CA LEU A 170 4.21 6.42 1.52
C LEU A 170 5.45 7.33 1.58
N SER A 171 6.60 6.74 1.83
CA SER A 171 7.94 7.28 1.59
C SER A 171 8.83 6.21 0.96
N ILE A 172 9.75 6.65 0.09
CA ILE A 172 10.72 5.77 -0.55
C ILE A 172 12.07 6.44 -0.51
N THR A 173 13.06 5.76 0.05
CA THR A 173 14.44 6.21 0.04
C THR A 173 15.29 5.18 -0.67
N GLN A 174 15.90 5.61 -1.77
CA GLN A 174 17.04 4.92 -2.35
C GLN A 174 18.31 5.57 -1.81
N THR A 175 19.13 4.78 -1.09
CA THR A 175 20.37 5.32 -0.52
C THR A 175 21.35 5.73 -1.63
N GLY A 176 22.16 6.77 -1.37
CA GLY A 176 23.01 7.43 -2.36
C GLY A 176 24.17 6.58 -2.90
N PHE A 177 24.88 7.11 -3.90
CA PHE A 177 26.03 6.48 -4.56
C PHE A 177 27.08 6.00 -3.54
N SER A 178 27.36 4.68 -3.51
CA SER A 178 28.62 4.17 -2.96
C SER A 178 29.58 3.95 -4.12
N ALA A 179 30.80 4.50 -3.99
CA ALA A 179 31.86 4.39 -4.99
C ALA A 179 32.31 2.94 -5.27
N GLN A 180 31.85 1.99 -4.45
CA GLN A 180 32.21 0.58 -4.53
C GLN A 180 31.31 -0.24 -5.48
N PHE A 181 30.26 0.33 -6.08
CA PHE A 181 29.33 -0.40 -6.96
C PHE A 181 29.37 0.12 -8.40
N THR A 182 29.76 -0.77 -9.32
CA THR A 182 29.95 -0.54 -10.77
C THR A 182 28.79 -1.05 -11.65
N SER A 183 27.72 -1.59 -11.07
CA SER A 183 26.57 -2.15 -11.81
C SER A 183 25.45 -1.13 -12.04
N ASP A 184 24.65 -1.36 -13.10
CA ASP A 184 23.47 -0.58 -13.42
C ASP A 184 22.49 -0.52 -12.24
N ARG A 185 21.93 0.69 -12.02
CA ARG A 185 20.98 1.00 -10.96
C ARG A 185 19.66 1.36 -11.61
N THR A 186 18.84 0.36 -11.86
CA THR A 186 17.56 0.58 -12.52
C THR A 186 16.40 0.27 -11.59
N VAL A 187 15.50 1.24 -11.52
CA VAL A 187 14.12 1.00 -11.10
C VAL A 187 13.35 0.90 -12.40
N ASP A 188 12.86 -0.30 -12.68
CA ASP A 188 12.14 -0.63 -13.91
C ASP A 188 10.74 -1.11 -13.57
N ASN A 189 9.79 -0.66 -14.39
CA ASN A 189 8.39 -1.04 -14.26
C ASN A 189 7.81 -0.82 -12.85
N LEU A 190 8.27 0.24 -12.16
CA LEU A 190 7.71 0.65 -10.88
C LEU A 190 6.35 1.30 -11.10
N THR A 191 5.32 0.79 -10.41
CA THR A 191 4.00 1.41 -10.38
C THR A 191 3.67 1.85 -8.97
N ILE A 192 3.45 3.14 -8.78
CA ILE A 192 2.90 3.72 -7.55
C ILE A 192 1.52 4.26 -7.86
N SER A 193 0.48 3.68 -7.28
CA SER A 193 -0.90 3.98 -7.64
C SER A 193 -1.82 4.18 -6.46
N ASN A 194 -2.76 5.11 -6.56
CA ASN A 194 -3.81 5.28 -5.54
C ASN A 194 -3.27 5.50 -4.11
N CYS A 195 -2.08 6.09 -3.99
CA CYS A 195 -1.39 6.28 -2.71
C CYS A 195 -1.50 7.72 -2.22
N PHE A 196 -1.50 7.89 -0.89
CA PHE A 196 -1.18 9.17 -0.25
C PHE A 196 0.32 9.20 0.08
N VAL A 197 1.07 10.05 -0.61
CA VAL A 197 2.51 10.25 -0.41
C VAL A 197 2.70 11.36 0.62
N ASN A 198 3.15 10.98 1.81
CA ASN A 198 3.38 11.88 2.96
C ASN A 198 4.78 11.70 3.55
N GLY A 199 5.74 11.53 2.65
CA GLY A 199 7.15 11.48 2.95
C GLY A 199 7.95 11.74 1.68
N ALA A 200 9.26 11.87 1.82
CA ALA A 200 10.13 12.02 0.66
C ALA A 200 10.10 10.76 -0.22
N ILE A 201 10.11 10.97 -1.53
CA ILE A 201 10.39 9.94 -2.52
C ILE A 201 11.68 10.33 -3.21
N ASN A 202 12.73 9.57 -2.95
CA ASN A 202 14.06 9.79 -3.51
C ASN A 202 14.49 8.58 -4.33
N LEU A 203 14.35 8.71 -5.65
CA LEU A 203 14.68 7.71 -6.65
C LEU A 203 15.82 8.25 -7.52
N ASN A 204 17.05 8.03 -7.07
CA ASN A 204 18.26 8.39 -7.82
C ASN A 204 18.75 7.17 -8.56
N THR A 205 18.44 7.10 -9.84
CA THR A 205 18.86 5.99 -10.68
C THR A 205 20.19 6.30 -11.38
N SER A 206 20.83 5.25 -11.90
CA SER A 206 22.04 5.40 -12.72
C SER A 206 21.75 6.26 -13.97
N PRO A 207 22.74 6.96 -14.56
CA PRO A 207 22.56 7.51 -15.90
C PRO A 207 22.59 6.41 -16.99
N THR A 208 23.09 5.22 -16.66
CA THR A 208 23.15 4.05 -17.55
C THR A 208 22.18 2.99 -17.04
N GLY A 209 21.16 2.68 -17.83
CA GLY A 209 20.13 1.74 -17.45
C GLY A 209 18.90 1.81 -18.36
N SER A 210 18.14 0.72 -18.39
CA SER A 210 16.76 0.76 -18.89
C SER A 210 15.89 1.40 -17.81
N TYR A 211 14.94 2.25 -18.21
CA TYR A 211 13.98 2.91 -17.33
C TYR A 211 12.61 2.84 -17.98
N LEU A 212 12.02 1.65 -17.96
CA LEU A 212 10.79 1.40 -18.69
C LEU A 212 9.59 1.49 -17.77
N ASN A 213 8.53 2.16 -18.23
CA ASN A 213 7.19 2.08 -17.66
C ASN A 213 7.01 2.55 -16.19
N ASN A 214 8.00 3.23 -15.62
CA ASN A 214 7.88 3.77 -14.27
C ASN A 214 6.79 4.84 -14.20
N ARG A 215 5.88 4.71 -13.24
CA ARG A 215 4.70 5.56 -13.17
C ARG A 215 4.20 5.84 -11.77
N PHE A 216 3.69 7.06 -11.60
CA PHE A 216 2.83 7.45 -10.49
C PHE A 216 1.45 7.74 -11.06
N THR A 217 0.41 7.07 -10.58
CA THR A 217 -0.95 7.24 -11.10
C THR A 217 -1.96 7.43 -9.99
N ASN A 218 -2.83 8.43 -10.10
CA ASN A 218 -3.91 8.61 -9.13
C ASN A 218 -3.38 8.75 -7.69
N CYS A 219 -2.25 9.42 -7.47
CA CYS A 219 -1.71 9.64 -6.13
C CYS A 219 -2.07 11.03 -5.60
N VAL A 220 -2.02 11.20 -4.28
CA VAL A 220 -2.06 12.52 -3.63
C VAL A 220 -0.73 12.75 -2.94
N PHE A 221 -0.08 13.88 -3.21
CA PHE A 221 1.22 14.23 -2.69
C PHE A 221 1.10 15.40 -1.71
N ALA A 222 1.33 15.13 -0.42
CA ALA A 222 1.22 16.12 0.66
C ALA A 222 2.24 17.26 0.53
N SER A 223 2.03 18.41 1.16
CA SER A 223 3.03 19.50 1.13
C SER A 223 4.25 19.18 1.99
N GLY A 224 5.39 19.83 1.72
CA GLY A 224 6.55 19.82 2.64
C GLY A 224 7.52 18.65 2.48
N HIS A 225 7.31 17.79 1.48
CA HIS A 225 8.22 16.70 1.13
C HIS A 225 8.87 16.94 -0.23
N ASN A 226 9.92 16.17 -0.50
CA ASN A 226 10.66 16.22 -1.76
C ASN A 226 10.32 15.01 -2.62
N LEU A 227 10.06 15.26 -3.90
CA LEU A 227 10.04 14.26 -4.96
C LEU A 227 11.28 14.41 -5.83
N VAL A 228 12.24 13.49 -5.68
CA VAL A 228 13.51 13.49 -6.41
C VAL A 228 13.52 12.29 -7.35
N LEU A 229 13.49 12.56 -8.66
CA LEU A 229 13.38 11.53 -9.71
C LEU A 229 14.56 11.59 -10.69
N ALA A 230 15.80 11.58 -10.18
CA ALA A 230 16.97 11.79 -11.01
C ALA A 230 17.24 10.62 -11.98
N ASN A 231 17.60 11.00 -13.22
CA ASN A 231 18.10 10.14 -14.30
C ASN A 231 17.13 9.11 -14.90
N ALA A 232 16.01 8.80 -14.26
CA ALA A 232 15.02 7.85 -14.76
C ALA A 232 13.83 8.53 -15.47
N PHE A 233 13.25 7.83 -16.43
CA PHE A 233 11.98 8.25 -17.06
C PHE A 233 10.81 7.86 -16.17
N PHE A 234 9.94 8.84 -15.87
CA PHE A 234 8.70 8.62 -15.14
C PHE A 234 7.52 9.25 -15.86
N THR A 235 6.38 8.57 -15.80
CA THR A 235 5.08 9.20 -16.10
C THR A 235 4.33 9.46 -14.81
N ILE A 236 3.96 10.71 -14.54
CA ILE A 236 3.09 11.06 -13.42
C ILE A 236 1.75 11.54 -13.95
N GLN A 237 0.69 10.79 -13.64
CA GLN A 237 -0.61 10.97 -14.25
C GLN A 237 -1.77 10.96 -13.23
N ASN A 238 -2.75 11.84 -13.43
CA ASN A 238 -3.95 11.93 -12.58
C ASN A 238 -3.67 12.18 -11.08
N CYS A 239 -2.50 12.73 -10.73
CA CYS A 239 -2.12 12.96 -9.34
C CYS A 239 -2.53 14.36 -8.86
N ILE A 240 -2.65 14.52 -7.55
CA ILE A 240 -2.98 15.80 -6.88
C ILE A 240 -1.80 16.21 -6.01
N TYR A 241 -1.35 17.46 -6.11
CA TYR A 241 -0.21 18.00 -5.38
C TYR A 241 -0.64 19.13 -4.43
N GLU A 242 -0.23 19.03 -3.17
CA GLU A 242 -0.48 20.08 -2.15
C GLU A 242 0.65 21.11 -2.04
N GLY A 243 1.67 21.05 -2.91
CA GLY A 243 2.83 21.96 -2.88
C GLY A 243 4.15 21.24 -2.57
N GLN A 244 4.45 20.19 -3.34
CA GLN A 244 5.70 19.44 -3.25
C GLN A 244 6.87 20.19 -3.87
N THR A 245 8.06 20.03 -3.31
CA THR A 245 9.30 20.41 -4.00
C THR A 245 9.74 19.26 -4.89
N MET A 246 10.02 19.54 -6.16
CA MET A 246 10.48 18.54 -7.12
C MET A 246 11.89 18.84 -7.59
N SER A 247 12.71 17.80 -7.77
CA SER A 247 14.01 17.92 -8.41
C SER A 247 14.36 16.67 -9.22
N GLY A 248 15.28 16.79 -10.16
CA GLY A 248 15.67 15.69 -11.04
C GLY A 248 14.61 15.29 -12.08
N THR A 249 13.50 16.02 -12.22
CA THR A 249 12.34 15.66 -13.06
C THR A 249 12.49 15.94 -14.55
N ASN A 250 13.72 16.11 -15.05
CA ASN A 250 13.98 16.46 -16.46
C ASN A 250 13.46 15.40 -17.45
N ASN A 251 13.39 14.15 -17.02
CA ASN A 251 12.91 13.01 -17.81
C ASN A 251 11.48 12.58 -17.42
N THR A 252 10.76 13.42 -16.67
CA THR A 252 9.41 13.11 -16.16
C THR A 252 8.34 13.76 -17.04
N THR A 253 7.36 12.96 -17.45
CA THR A 253 6.16 13.45 -18.15
C THR A 253 5.00 13.58 -17.17
N PHE A 254 4.37 14.76 -17.12
CA PHE A 254 3.23 15.06 -16.26
C PHE A 254 1.94 15.18 -17.08
N ILE A 255 0.93 14.38 -16.75
CA ILE A 255 -0.32 14.28 -17.51
C ILE A 255 -1.53 14.40 -16.58
N ARG A 256 -2.41 15.38 -16.82
CA ARG A 256 -3.70 15.55 -16.11
C ARG A 256 -3.57 15.57 -14.58
N ASN A 257 -2.51 16.19 -14.09
CA ASN A 257 -2.31 16.38 -12.66
C ASN A 257 -2.95 17.69 -12.18
N LEU A 258 -3.32 17.73 -10.92
CA LEU A 258 -3.82 18.92 -10.24
C LEU A 258 -2.77 19.41 -9.25
N THR A 259 -2.59 20.71 -9.13
CA THR A 259 -1.68 21.29 -8.13
C THR A 259 -2.25 22.56 -7.51
N THR A 260 -1.98 22.75 -6.22
CA THR A 260 -2.24 24.02 -5.51
C THR A 260 -1.39 25.17 -6.02
N SER A 261 -0.26 24.86 -6.66
CA SER A 261 0.72 25.86 -7.06
C SER A 261 0.33 26.58 -8.35
N THR A 262 0.81 27.81 -8.51
CA THR A 262 0.56 28.61 -9.71
C THR A 262 1.32 28.02 -10.90
N ALA A 263 0.81 28.23 -12.12
CA ALA A 263 1.46 27.71 -13.33
C ALA A 263 2.92 28.18 -13.51
N THR A 264 3.28 29.32 -12.92
CA THR A 264 4.63 29.90 -12.94
C THR A 264 5.62 29.25 -11.96
N SER A 265 5.16 28.37 -11.05
CA SER A 265 6.00 27.84 -9.97
C SER A 265 6.89 26.64 -10.36
N ASN A 266 6.94 26.27 -11.65
CA ASN A 266 7.81 25.23 -12.20
C ASN A 266 7.74 23.82 -11.55
N ILE A 267 6.72 23.51 -10.72
CA ILE A 267 6.60 22.17 -10.12
C ILE A 267 6.32 21.12 -11.22
N ILE A 268 5.44 21.47 -12.16
CA ILE A 268 5.16 20.66 -13.34
C ILE A 268 5.82 21.36 -14.52
N THR A 269 6.94 20.81 -14.99
CA THR A 269 7.85 21.47 -15.94
C THR A 269 7.47 21.30 -17.41
N ASN A 270 6.61 20.33 -17.74
CA ASN A 270 6.05 20.19 -19.08
C ASN A 270 4.62 20.77 -19.12
N THR A 271 4.52 22.08 -19.33
CA THR A 271 3.26 22.83 -19.47
C THR A 271 2.72 22.87 -20.90
N GLY A 272 3.16 21.95 -21.78
CA GLY A 272 2.64 21.87 -23.14
C GLY A 272 1.11 21.79 -23.15
N SER A 273 0.48 22.42 -24.15
CA SER A 273 -0.98 22.58 -24.32
C SER A 273 -1.79 21.28 -24.27
N ASN A 274 -1.14 20.12 -24.41
CA ASN A 274 -1.77 18.80 -24.43
C ASN A 274 -1.59 18.01 -23.11
N SER A 275 -0.97 18.59 -22.09
CA SER A 275 -0.73 17.89 -20.83
C SER A 275 -1.99 17.76 -19.95
N GLY A 276 -2.96 18.67 -20.08
CA GLY A 276 -4.20 18.67 -19.30
C GLY A 276 -4.00 18.93 -17.79
N ASN A 277 -2.81 19.39 -17.37
CA ASN A 277 -2.54 19.71 -15.98
C ASN A 277 -3.33 20.97 -15.53
N ILE A 278 -3.85 20.96 -14.31
CA ILE A 278 -4.65 22.04 -13.72
C ILE A 278 -3.88 22.65 -12.54
N PHE A 279 -3.71 23.97 -12.57
CA PHE A 279 -2.94 24.73 -11.59
C PHE A 279 -3.85 25.57 -10.68
N SER A 280 -3.30 26.08 -9.59
CA SER A 280 -4.00 26.95 -8.62
C SER A 280 -5.30 26.33 -8.06
N VAL A 281 -5.31 25.00 -7.86
CA VAL A 281 -6.46 24.28 -7.34
C VAL A 281 -6.60 24.50 -5.84
N ALA A 282 -7.78 24.94 -5.39
CA ALA A 282 -8.14 24.97 -3.97
C ALA A 282 -8.58 23.57 -3.51
N LEU A 283 -7.78 22.90 -2.67
CA LEU A 283 -8.06 21.52 -2.23
C LEU A 283 -9.32 21.36 -1.38
N ALA A 284 -9.80 22.44 -0.74
CA ALA A 284 -11.11 22.46 -0.09
C ALA A 284 -12.29 22.29 -1.08
N ASN A 285 -12.07 22.51 -2.37
CA ASN A 285 -13.04 22.22 -3.43
C ASN A 285 -12.91 20.79 -3.97
N VAL A 286 -11.82 20.10 -3.64
CA VAL A 286 -11.49 18.76 -4.16
C VAL A 286 -11.91 17.67 -3.19
N PHE A 287 -11.60 17.84 -1.91
CA PHE A 287 -11.77 16.81 -0.89
C PHE A 287 -12.96 17.09 0.04
N VAL A 288 -13.55 16.04 0.62
CA VAL A 288 -14.70 16.15 1.54
C VAL A 288 -14.34 16.87 2.84
N ALA A 289 -13.10 16.77 3.30
CA ALA A 289 -12.63 17.43 4.52
C ALA A 289 -11.13 17.80 4.39
N TYR A 290 -10.86 19.05 4.00
CA TYR A 290 -9.50 19.58 3.83
C TYR A 290 -9.37 21.01 4.34
N PRO A 291 -8.23 21.41 4.97
CA PRO A 291 -7.09 20.55 5.31
C PRO A 291 -7.36 19.62 6.51
N ASN A 292 -8.40 19.92 7.27
CA ASN A 292 -8.69 19.27 8.55
C ASN A 292 -9.82 18.24 8.41
N MET A 293 -9.90 17.30 9.35
CA MET A 293 -10.91 16.23 9.39
C MET A 293 -12.35 16.70 9.70
N THR A 294 -12.62 18.02 9.68
CA THR A 294 -13.86 18.69 10.10
C THR A 294 -14.30 18.33 11.52
N THR A 295 -14.51 19.30 12.39
CA THR A 295 -14.97 19.03 13.77
C THR A 295 -16.45 19.34 13.95
N THR A 296 -17.15 18.51 14.73
CA THR A 296 -18.47 18.81 15.29
C THR A 296 -18.37 18.66 16.80
N ASN A 297 -18.65 19.74 17.54
CA ASN A 297 -18.50 19.80 19.00
C ASN A 297 -17.10 19.37 19.49
N GLY A 298 -16.05 19.72 18.74
CA GLY A 298 -14.66 19.37 19.07
C GLY A 298 -14.23 17.94 18.72
N VAL A 299 -15.11 17.14 18.09
CA VAL A 299 -14.81 15.77 17.64
C VAL A 299 -14.62 15.75 16.13
N ASN A 300 -13.58 15.09 15.63
CA ASN A 300 -13.36 14.95 14.18
C ASN A 300 -14.42 14.05 13.53
N ASN A 301 -14.88 14.41 12.35
CA ASN A 301 -15.93 13.66 11.64
C ASN A 301 -15.38 12.63 10.66
N PHE A 302 -14.14 12.80 10.21
CA PHE A 302 -13.49 11.93 9.25
C PHE A 302 -12.21 11.36 9.83
N SER A 303 -11.87 10.14 9.42
CA SER A 303 -10.53 9.59 9.60
C SER A 303 -9.53 10.31 8.69
N LEU A 304 -8.24 10.11 8.97
CA LEU A 304 -7.16 10.75 8.21
C LEU A 304 -7.16 10.39 6.72
N ASP A 305 -7.62 9.20 6.35
CA ASP A 305 -7.74 8.79 4.97
C ASP A 305 -9.10 9.15 4.36
N ALA A 306 -10.21 9.04 5.12
CA ALA A 306 -11.53 9.44 4.63
C ALA A 306 -11.62 10.94 4.29
N ARG A 307 -10.84 11.79 4.95
CA ARG A 307 -10.82 13.23 4.67
C ARG A 307 -10.43 13.55 3.22
N LEU A 308 -9.66 12.66 2.57
CA LEU A 308 -9.15 12.80 1.20
C LEU A 308 -10.09 12.20 0.14
N GLN A 309 -11.27 11.71 0.52
CA GLN A 309 -12.30 11.33 -0.46
C GLN A 309 -12.68 12.55 -1.29
N LEU A 310 -12.96 12.33 -2.58
CA LEU A 310 -13.38 13.41 -3.46
C LEU A 310 -14.75 13.92 -3.02
N ARG A 311 -14.87 15.24 -2.88
CA ARG A 311 -16.16 15.89 -2.70
C ARG A 311 -17.01 15.63 -3.95
N PRO A 312 -18.31 15.32 -3.83
CA PRO A 312 -19.17 15.20 -5.00
C PRO A 312 -19.17 16.47 -5.86
N GLN A 313 -19.41 16.31 -7.16
CA GLN A 313 -19.53 17.44 -8.08
C GLN A 313 -20.63 18.39 -7.61
N GLY A 314 -20.35 19.69 -7.58
CA GLY A 314 -21.30 20.68 -7.09
C GLY A 314 -20.78 22.11 -7.19
N THR A 315 -21.21 22.97 -6.27
CA THR A 315 -20.75 24.36 -6.16
C THR A 315 -19.94 24.54 -4.88
N PRO A 316 -18.67 24.98 -4.95
CA PRO A 316 -17.86 25.15 -6.15
C PRO A 316 -17.58 23.82 -6.88
N VAL A 317 -17.28 23.91 -8.18
CA VAL A 317 -16.93 22.77 -9.04
C VAL A 317 -15.73 22.02 -8.44
N ASN A 318 -15.81 20.69 -8.40
CA ASN A 318 -14.67 19.87 -8.04
C ASN A 318 -13.79 19.66 -9.28
N PRO A 319 -12.59 20.25 -9.36
CA PRO A 319 -11.74 20.13 -10.55
C PRO A 319 -11.09 18.76 -10.71
N ALA A 320 -11.22 17.85 -9.74
CA ALA A 320 -10.66 16.50 -9.83
C ALA A 320 -11.61 15.50 -10.49
N ILE A 321 -12.92 15.78 -10.50
CA ILE A 321 -13.93 14.89 -11.08
C ILE A 321 -13.83 14.95 -12.61
N GLY A 322 -13.61 13.80 -13.23
CA GLY A 322 -13.45 13.64 -14.68
C GLY A 322 -12.23 14.33 -15.31
N ALA A 323 -11.36 14.94 -14.52
CA ALA A 323 -10.18 15.64 -15.04
C ALA A 323 -9.05 14.69 -15.47
N GLY A 324 -9.04 13.46 -14.96
CA GLY A 324 -8.05 12.44 -15.29
C GLY A 324 -8.36 11.68 -16.58
N GLN A 325 -7.51 10.71 -16.91
CA GLN A 325 -7.78 9.73 -17.97
C GLN A 325 -7.21 8.35 -17.63
N VAL A 326 -7.82 7.30 -18.16
CA VAL A 326 -7.23 5.95 -18.15
C VAL A 326 -5.86 6.00 -18.82
N VAL A 327 -4.85 5.38 -18.21
CA VAL A 327 -3.49 5.33 -18.76
C VAL A 327 -3.50 4.71 -20.15
N GLY A 328 -2.93 5.41 -21.13
CA GLY A 328 -2.92 4.97 -22.54
C GLY A 328 -4.27 5.06 -23.27
N GLY A 329 -5.30 5.63 -22.65
CA GLY A 329 -6.63 5.79 -23.23
C GLY A 329 -7.13 7.23 -23.22
N THR A 330 -8.37 7.43 -23.68
CA THR A 330 -9.07 8.73 -23.72
C THR A 330 -10.24 8.82 -22.74
N THR A 331 -10.63 7.69 -22.13
CA THR A 331 -11.71 7.62 -21.14
C THR A 331 -11.37 8.45 -19.92
N SER A 332 -12.24 9.40 -19.61
CA SER A 332 -12.15 10.26 -18.42
C SER A 332 -12.35 9.46 -17.15
N ILE A 333 -11.56 9.78 -16.12
CA ILE A 333 -11.66 9.26 -14.76
C ILE A 333 -11.34 10.38 -13.77
N ASP A 334 -11.64 10.16 -12.49
CA ASP A 334 -11.29 11.13 -11.45
C ASP A 334 -9.78 11.09 -11.12
N CYS A 335 -9.25 12.23 -10.68
CA CYS A 335 -7.87 12.35 -10.19
C CYS A 335 -7.75 12.01 -8.69
N GLY A 336 -6.53 11.71 -8.26
CA GLY A 336 -6.20 11.44 -6.85
C GLY A 336 -6.47 10.00 -6.42
N MET A 337 -6.21 9.72 -5.13
CA MET A 337 -6.15 8.37 -4.57
C MET A 337 -7.47 7.60 -4.62
N PHE A 338 -8.60 8.30 -4.61
CA PHE A 338 -9.93 7.71 -4.76
C PHE A 338 -10.45 7.69 -6.21
N GLY A 339 -9.62 8.10 -7.18
CA GLY A 339 -9.94 8.05 -8.60
C GLY A 339 -9.44 6.79 -9.30
N GLY A 340 -9.78 6.66 -10.59
CA GLY A 340 -9.37 5.53 -11.43
C GLY A 340 -10.16 4.24 -11.19
N SER A 341 -9.71 3.15 -11.82
CA SER A 341 -10.42 1.85 -11.82
C SER A 341 -10.22 1.02 -10.55
N ALA A 342 -9.22 1.35 -9.75
CA ALA A 342 -8.88 0.66 -8.50
C ALA A 342 -8.65 1.69 -7.38
N PRO A 343 -9.70 2.41 -6.94
CA PRO A 343 -9.57 3.49 -5.98
C PRO A 343 -9.06 2.98 -4.62
N TYR A 344 -8.44 3.89 -3.87
CA TYR A 344 -8.02 3.63 -2.50
C TYR A 344 -9.19 3.12 -1.65
N THR A 345 -8.94 2.08 -0.86
CA THR A 345 -9.92 1.50 0.07
C THR A 345 -9.68 2.05 1.47
N LEU A 346 -10.72 2.64 2.08
CA LEU A 346 -10.67 3.14 3.45
C LEU A 346 -10.10 2.09 4.41
N SER A 347 -9.28 2.54 5.35
CA SER A 347 -8.63 1.71 6.35
C SER A 347 -7.67 0.66 5.81
N GLY A 348 -7.38 0.65 4.50
CA GLY A 348 -6.58 -0.39 3.86
C GLY A 348 -7.03 -1.80 4.22
N VAL A 349 -8.34 -2.01 4.43
CA VAL A 349 -8.85 -3.33 4.79
C VAL A 349 -8.53 -4.32 3.67
N PRO A 350 -7.87 -5.47 3.96
CA PRO A 350 -7.52 -6.41 2.91
C PRO A 350 -8.74 -6.98 2.20
N SER A 351 -8.54 -7.41 0.96
CA SER A 351 -9.51 -8.04 0.05
C SER A 351 -9.83 -9.48 0.44
N ILE A 352 -10.12 -9.71 1.71
CA ILE A 352 -10.56 -11.00 2.23
C ILE A 352 -11.90 -10.84 2.96
N PRO A 353 -12.72 -11.90 3.03
CA PRO A 353 -13.89 -11.89 3.89
C PRO A 353 -13.50 -11.62 5.34
N ILE A 354 -14.17 -10.67 5.98
CA ILE A 354 -13.93 -10.33 7.39
C ILE A 354 -15.22 -10.28 8.19
N PHE A 355 -15.12 -10.70 9.44
CA PHE A 355 -16.17 -10.51 10.44
C PHE A 355 -16.05 -9.10 11.01
N TYR A 356 -17.09 -8.29 10.86
CA TYR A 356 -17.10 -6.91 11.39
C TYR A 356 -18.13 -6.72 12.50
N GLN A 357 -18.96 -7.72 12.78
CA GLN A 357 -19.90 -7.71 13.89
C GLN A 357 -20.11 -9.12 14.42
N LEU A 358 -20.05 -9.26 15.73
CA LEU A 358 -20.50 -10.43 16.47
C LEU A 358 -21.43 -9.97 17.59
N GLY A 359 -22.72 -10.31 17.47
CA GLY A 359 -23.72 -10.14 18.50
C GLY A 359 -23.90 -11.44 19.27
N ALA A 360 -23.32 -11.51 20.47
CA ALA A 360 -23.43 -12.61 21.42
C ALA A 360 -23.87 -12.08 22.80
N SER A 361 -24.90 -12.67 23.43
CA SER A 361 -25.24 -12.38 24.84
C SER A 361 -24.15 -12.96 25.70
N SER A 362 -23.67 -12.16 26.66
CA SER A 362 -22.62 -12.56 27.60
C SER A 362 -23.11 -13.56 28.66
N ALA A 363 -24.43 -13.76 28.79
CA ALA A 363 -25.03 -14.74 29.69
C ALA A 363 -26.28 -15.38 29.07
N VAL A 364 -26.46 -16.69 29.31
CA VAL A 364 -27.66 -17.44 28.91
C VAL A 364 -28.12 -18.28 30.09
N THR A 365 -29.43 -18.23 30.38
CA THR A 365 -30.06 -19.17 31.32
C THR A 365 -30.17 -20.53 30.64
N VAL A 366 -29.83 -21.60 31.38
CA VAL A 366 -29.94 -22.98 30.89
C VAL A 366 -31.36 -23.24 30.36
N GLY A 367 -31.45 -23.76 29.13
CA GLY A 367 -32.73 -24.12 28.49
C GLY A 367 -33.27 -23.14 27.44
N ASN A 368 -32.66 -21.96 27.27
CA ASN A 368 -33.08 -20.99 26.24
C ASN A 368 -32.25 -21.08 24.96
N THR A 369 -32.92 -20.97 23.80
CA THR A 369 -32.26 -20.79 22.50
C THR A 369 -31.62 -19.40 22.41
N TYR A 370 -30.39 -19.35 21.89
CA TYR A 370 -29.61 -18.11 21.75
C TYR A 370 -29.39 -17.75 20.28
N THR A 371 -29.62 -16.48 19.92
CA THR A 371 -29.39 -15.95 18.57
C THR A 371 -28.00 -15.34 18.47
N VAL A 372 -27.06 -16.05 17.83
CA VAL A 372 -25.77 -15.48 17.45
C VAL A 372 -25.97 -14.67 16.16
N THR A 373 -25.63 -13.39 16.17
CA THR A 373 -25.56 -12.59 14.95
C THR A 373 -24.12 -12.45 14.52
N PHE A 374 -23.79 -12.86 13.29
CA PHE A 374 -22.50 -12.59 12.67
C PHE A 374 -22.72 -11.86 11.35
N SER A 375 -21.95 -10.79 11.14
CA SER A 375 -21.98 -10.04 9.88
C SER A 375 -20.62 -10.17 9.20
N VAL A 376 -20.67 -10.59 7.94
CA VAL A 376 -19.49 -10.77 7.08
C VAL A 376 -19.59 -9.80 5.92
N ARG A 377 -18.48 -9.16 5.57
CA ARG A 377 -18.40 -8.31 4.38
C ARG A 377 -17.31 -8.79 3.44
N ASN A 378 -17.54 -8.58 2.15
CA ASN A 378 -16.51 -8.63 1.14
C ASN A 378 -15.88 -7.24 1.01
N ASN A 379 -14.56 -7.17 0.84
CA ASN A 379 -13.79 -5.93 0.68
C ASN A 379 -13.17 -5.81 -0.73
N ASN A 380 -13.85 -6.42 -1.71
CA ASN A 380 -13.52 -6.38 -3.14
C ASN A 380 -14.40 -5.40 -3.89
#